data_AF-A0A258BAK9-F1
#
_entry.id   AF-A0A258BAK9-F1
#
_cell.length_a   1.000
_cell.length_b   1.000
_cell.length_c   1.000
_cell.angle_alpha   90.00
_cell.angle_beta   90.00
_cell.angle_gamma   90.00
#
_symmetry.space_group_name_H-M   'P 1'
#
loop_
_entity.id
_entity.type
_entity.pdbx_description
1 polymer ?
#
loop_
_entity_poly.entity_id
_entity_poly.type
_entity_poly.pdbx_seq_one_letter_code
_entity_poly.pdbx_strand_id
1 'polypeptide(L)'
;MSSEVNQANAAAEPMTPTAYISEHLQNLNNTGGPQSSIIDFSIINLDTIFWASAMGLLAVFVLLIAARRATPGVPGRFQCFVEMIVEMAETQSKSIVHGDRSYIAPLALFVFFWIILLNTLDLVPVDWVLGVNHFIESFGVHVPHHKVVPTTDLNATMGMSMSVLLLVFFYSFKVKGIGGFLHELVS
;
A
#
# COMPACT_ATOMS: atom_id res chain seq x y z
N MET A 1 7.47 51.23 -20.02
CA MET A 1 7.97 51.16 -18.64
C MET A 1 6.88 50.69 -17.67
N SER A 2 5.99 49.81 -18.14
CA SER A 2 4.74 49.40 -17.46
C SER A 2 4.50 47.89 -17.50
N SER A 3 5.49 47.11 -17.95
CA SER A 3 5.44 45.65 -18.03
C SER A 3 6.18 44.94 -16.90
N GLU A 4 6.98 45.65 -16.09
CA GLU A 4 7.75 45.06 -14.99
C GLU A 4 7.04 45.13 -13.63
N VAL A 5 6.00 45.98 -13.50
CA VAL A 5 5.29 46.17 -12.21
C VAL A 5 4.22 45.09 -11.95
N ASN A 6 3.78 44.37 -12.99
CA ASN A 6 2.79 43.29 -12.83
C ASN A 6 3.37 41.94 -12.40
N GLN A 7 4.70 41.79 -12.29
CA GLN A 7 5.34 40.54 -11.87
C GLN A 7 5.57 40.44 -10.36
N ALA A 8 5.33 41.51 -9.59
CA ALA A 8 5.61 41.56 -8.15
C ALA A 8 4.41 41.26 -7.24
N ASN A 9 3.24 40.92 -7.80
CA ASN A 9 2.05 40.53 -7.05
C ASN A 9 1.68 39.05 -7.30
N ALA A 10 2.63 38.14 -7.14
CA ALA A 10 2.31 36.75 -6.80
C ALA A 10 1.88 36.72 -5.31
N ALA A 11 0.74 37.35 -5.05
CA ALA A 11 0.09 37.31 -3.76
C ALA A 11 -0.20 35.84 -3.42
N ALA A 12 0.16 35.45 -2.20
CA ALA A 12 -0.32 34.23 -1.59
C ALA A 12 -1.85 34.22 -1.66
N GLU A 13 -2.39 33.53 -2.67
CA GLU A 13 -3.82 33.27 -2.81
C GLU A 13 -4.29 32.60 -1.51
N PRO A 14 -5.31 33.14 -0.81
CA PRO A 14 -5.85 32.48 0.36
C PRO A 14 -6.40 31.13 -0.12
N MET A 15 -5.83 30.02 0.38
CA MET A 15 -6.27 28.67 0.05
C MET A 15 -7.78 28.56 0.26
N THR A 16 -8.55 28.66 -0.83
CA THR A 16 -9.97 28.39 -0.78
C THR A 16 -10.16 26.93 -0.36
N PRO A 17 -11.18 26.58 0.45
CA PRO A 17 -11.40 25.20 0.86
C PRO A 17 -11.43 24.22 -0.33
N THR A 18 -11.92 24.69 -1.48
CA THR A 18 -11.93 23.93 -2.73
C THR A 18 -10.52 23.70 -3.30
N ALA A 19 -9.65 24.72 -3.30
CA ALA A 19 -8.26 24.56 -3.72
C ALA A 19 -7.49 23.60 -2.79
N TYR A 20 -7.66 23.76 -1.47
CA TYR A 20 -7.09 22.87 -0.46
C TYR A 20 -7.52 21.41 -0.65
N ILE A 21 -8.82 21.16 -0.87
CA ILE A 21 -9.33 19.81 -1.16
C ILE A 21 -8.73 19.27 -2.47
N SER A 22 -8.68 20.08 -3.53
CA SER A 22 -8.14 19.63 -4.82
C SER A 22 -6.65 19.30 -4.76
N GLU A 23 -5.90 20.02 -3.93
CA GLU A 23 -4.47 19.81 -3.71
C GLU A 23 -4.21 18.53 -2.91
N HIS A 24 -5.03 18.26 -1.88
CA HIS A 24 -4.93 17.05 -1.06
C HIS A 24 -5.45 15.79 -1.77
N LEU A 25 -6.20 15.95 -2.86
CA LEU A 25 -6.67 14.83 -3.68
C LEU A 25 -5.65 14.38 -4.73
N GLN A 26 -4.58 15.13 -4.96
CA GLN A 26 -3.54 14.74 -5.93
C GLN A 26 -2.48 13.86 -5.28
N ASN A 27 -2.04 12.83 -6.01
CA ASN A 27 -0.91 11.97 -5.63
C ASN A 27 0.38 12.56 -6.21
N LEU A 28 1.50 12.29 -5.56
CA LEU A 28 2.82 12.67 -6.08
C LEU A 28 3.15 11.83 -7.32
N ASN A 29 2.95 12.41 -8.49
CA ASN A 29 3.26 11.78 -9.77
C ASN A 29 4.55 12.32 -10.40
N ASN A 30 5.13 11.55 -11.32
CA ASN A 30 6.38 11.89 -12.01
C ASN A 30 6.32 13.18 -12.87
N THR A 31 5.12 13.74 -13.10
CA THR A 31 4.91 14.90 -13.98
C THR A 31 4.67 16.20 -13.19
N GLY A 32 4.46 16.14 -11.87
CA GLY A 32 4.26 17.30 -11.02
C GLY A 32 2.99 18.11 -11.30
N GLY A 33 1.99 17.52 -11.97
CA GLY A 33 0.74 18.19 -12.34
C GLY A 33 -0.48 17.27 -12.40
N PRO A 34 -1.70 17.82 -12.43
CA PRO A 34 -2.93 17.04 -12.47
C PRO A 34 -3.00 16.17 -13.73
N GLN A 35 -3.30 14.89 -13.54
CA GLN A 35 -3.39 13.90 -14.60
C GLN A 35 -4.46 14.30 -15.64
N SER A 36 -4.05 14.65 -16.87
CA SER A 36 -4.95 15.07 -17.96
C SER A 36 -5.76 13.94 -18.60
N SER A 37 -5.40 12.68 -18.37
CA SER A 37 -6.06 11.50 -18.96
C SER A 37 -6.38 10.46 -17.89
N ILE A 38 -7.58 9.89 -17.93
CA ILE A 38 -8.05 8.84 -16.98
C ILE A 38 -7.13 7.60 -17.03
N ILE A 39 -6.51 7.31 -18.17
CA ILE A 39 -5.54 6.22 -18.33
C ILE A 39 -4.31 6.79 -19.04
N ASP A 40 -3.25 7.00 -18.29
CA ASP A 40 -1.93 7.30 -18.83
C ASP A 40 -0.90 6.37 -18.17
N PHE A 41 -0.38 5.43 -18.94
CA PHE A 41 0.58 4.44 -18.46
C PHE A 41 1.97 5.03 -18.17
N SER A 42 2.22 6.29 -18.58
CA SER A 42 3.47 6.99 -18.30
C SER A 42 3.48 7.67 -16.92
N ILE A 43 2.32 7.79 -16.28
CA ILE A 43 2.17 8.44 -14.97
C ILE A 43 2.36 7.38 -13.89
N ILE A 44 3.41 7.56 -13.10
CA ILE A 44 3.73 6.69 -11.97
C ILE A 44 3.55 7.49 -10.68
N ASN A 45 2.70 6.98 -9.79
CA ASN A 45 2.48 7.53 -8.45
C ASN A 45 3.59 7.03 -7.54
N LEU A 46 4.55 7.90 -7.27
CA LEU A 46 5.78 7.55 -6.55
C LEU A 46 5.52 7.35 -5.06
N ASP A 47 4.61 8.14 -4.49
CA ASP A 47 4.14 8.01 -3.10
C ASP A 47 3.49 6.64 -2.86
N THR A 48 2.57 6.24 -3.72
CA THR A 48 1.87 4.96 -3.63
C THR A 48 2.84 3.78 -3.70
N ILE A 49 3.78 3.78 -4.65
CA ILE A 49 4.76 2.69 -4.81
C ILE A 49 5.71 2.64 -3.60
N PHE A 50 6.17 3.81 -3.14
CA PHE A 50 7.06 3.89 -1.99
C PHE A 50 6.39 3.34 -0.73
N TRP A 51 5.19 3.80 -0.36
CA TRP A 51 4.53 3.35 0.85
C TRP A 51 4.06 1.89 0.76
N ALA A 52 3.56 1.46 -0.39
CA ALA A 52 3.19 0.05 -0.59
C ALA A 52 4.38 -0.89 -0.41
N SER A 53 5.51 -0.58 -1.06
CA SER A 53 6.73 -1.39 -0.96
C SER A 53 7.40 -1.29 0.41
N ALA A 54 7.46 -0.11 1.02
CA ALA A 54 8.01 0.11 2.35
C ALA A 54 7.23 -0.67 3.41
N MET A 55 5.90 -0.64 3.39
CA MET A 55 5.08 -1.42 4.31
C MET A 55 5.18 -2.93 4.06
N GLY A 56 5.34 -3.35 2.80
CA GLY A 56 5.58 -4.75 2.47
C GLY A 56 6.92 -5.25 3.02
N LEU A 57 7.98 -4.45 2.85
CA LEU A 57 9.29 -4.75 3.42
C LEU A 57 9.25 -4.75 4.95
N LEU A 58 8.54 -3.79 5.55
CA LEU A 58 8.34 -3.72 7.00
C LEU A 58 7.59 -4.96 7.52
N ALA A 59 6.53 -5.41 6.81
CA ALA A 59 5.80 -6.61 7.14
C ALA A 59 6.73 -7.84 7.20
N VAL A 60 7.51 -8.04 6.15
CA VAL A 60 8.50 -9.14 6.09
C VAL A 60 9.54 -8.98 7.20
N PHE A 61 10.05 -7.77 7.42
CA PHE A 61 11.06 -7.50 8.44
C PHE A 61 10.56 -7.82 9.86
N VAL A 62 9.34 -7.41 10.20
CA VAL A 62 8.72 -7.72 11.50
C VAL A 62 8.52 -9.21 11.68
N LEU A 63 7.98 -9.90 10.66
CA LEU A 63 7.80 -11.35 10.69
C LEU A 63 9.14 -12.10 10.80
N LEU A 64 10.19 -11.62 10.13
CA LEU A 64 11.54 -12.18 10.22
C LEU A 64 12.16 -12.01 11.61
N ILE A 65 12.00 -10.83 12.24
CA ILE A 65 12.48 -10.61 13.61
C ILE A 65 11.73 -11.52 14.57
N ALA A 66 10.41 -11.62 14.44
CA ALA A 66 9.60 -12.49 15.28
C ALA A 66 10.03 -13.96 15.13
N ALA A 67 10.21 -14.44 13.90
CA ALA A 67 10.68 -15.80 13.63
C ALA A 67 12.07 -16.08 14.21
N ARG A 68 13.01 -15.12 14.14
CA ARG A 68 14.37 -15.27 14.68
C ARG A 68 14.44 -15.20 16.21
N ARG A 69 13.51 -14.48 16.84
CA ARG A 69 13.46 -14.29 18.30
C ARG A 69 12.47 -15.24 18.98
N ALA A 70 11.77 -16.07 18.22
CA ALA A 70 10.85 -17.06 18.77
C ALA A 70 11.61 -18.07 19.63
N THR A 71 11.21 -18.19 20.89
CA THR A 71 11.78 -19.16 21.82
C THR A 71 10.70 -20.15 22.27
N PRO A 72 11.01 -21.45 22.40
CA PRO A 72 10.05 -22.48 22.82
C PRO A 72 9.74 -22.47 24.34
N GLY A 73 10.35 -21.55 25.09
CA GLY A 73 10.14 -21.39 26.53
C GLY A 73 8.95 -20.46 26.83
N VAL A 74 9.07 -19.65 27.90
CA VAL A 74 8.04 -18.64 28.22
C VAL A 74 8.19 -17.45 27.26
N PRO A 75 7.19 -17.19 26.40
CA PRO A 75 7.29 -16.12 25.41
C PRO A 75 7.29 -14.74 26.08
N GLY A 76 8.10 -13.82 25.55
CA GLY A 76 8.03 -12.41 25.91
C GLY A 76 6.75 -11.75 25.39
N ARG A 77 6.39 -10.57 25.91
CA ARG A 77 5.17 -9.83 25.50
C ARG A 77 5.06 -9.58 24.00
N PHE A 78 6.17 -9.25 23.35
CA PHE A 78 6.23 -9.02 21.89
C PHE A 78 6.04 -10.32 21.10
N GLN A 79 6.66 -11.42 21.53
CA GLN A 79 6.49 -12.74 20.91
C GLN A 79 5.02 -13.18 20.99
N CYS A 80 4.39 -13.07 22.16
CA CYS A 80 2.99 -13.41 22.36
C CYS A 80 2.04 -12.59 21.45
N PHE A 81 2.29 -11.27 21.29
CA PHE A 81 1.50 -10.45 20.37
C PHE A 81 1.60 -10.93 18.92
N VAL A 82 2.80 -11.24 18.44
CA VAL A 82 2.98 -11.73 17.07
C VAL A 82 2.39 -13.13 16.90
N GLU A 83 2.55 -14.01 17.89
CA GLU A 83 1.95 -15.35 17.89
C GLU A 83 0.43 -15.28 17.79
N MET A 84 -0.24 -14.39 18.54
CA MET A 84 -1.69 -14.21 18.44
C MET A 84 -2.13 -13.81 17.02
N ILE A 85 -1.40 -12.92 16.35
CA ILE A 85 -1.70 -12.51 14.98
C ILE A 85 -1.49 -13.67 14.00
N VAL A 86 -0.38 -14.40 14.15
CA VAL A 86 -0.04 -15.54 13.28
C VAL A 86 -1.05 -16.68 13.44
N GLU A 87 -1.43 -17.01 14.67
CA GLU A 87 -2.44 -18.03 14.96
C GLU A 87 -3.82 -17.65 14.44
N MET A 88 -4.20 -16.37 14.56
CA MET A 88 -5.44 -15.87 13.99
C MET A 88 -5.45 -16.04 12.46
N ALA A 89 -4.37 -15.65 11.78
CA ALA A 89 -4.24 -15.80 10.33
C ALA A 89 -4.21 -17.28 9.89
N GLU A 90 -3.48 -18.14 10.60
CA GLU A 90 -3.43 -19.58 10.34
C GLU A 90 -4.80 -20.24 10.52
N THR A 91 -5.56 -19.83 11.54
CA THR A 91 -6.93 -20.33 11.79
C THR A 91 -7.87 -19.97 10.64
N GLN A 92 -7.78 -18.74 10.13
CA GLN A 92 -8.56 -18.29 8.98
C GLN A 92 -8.13 -19.01 7.69
N SER A 93 -6.84 -19.27 7.50
CA SER A 93 -6.38 -20.04 6.33
C SER A 93 -6.91 -21.48 6.36
N LYS A 94 -6.88 -22.13 7.54
CA LYS A 94 -7.38 -23.49 7.74
C LYS A 94 -8.88 -23.64 7.51
N SER A 95 -9.69 -22.63 7.85
CA SER A 95 -11.14 -22.69 7.66
C SER A 95 -11.55 -22.57 6.19
N ILE A 96 -10.74 -21.91 5.37
CA ILE A 96 -11.02 -21.66 3.96
C ILE A 96 -10.44 -22.77 3.07
N VAL A 97 -9.16 -23.14 3.27
CA VAL A 97 -8.43 -24.01 2.35
C VAL A 97 -8.34 -25.43 2.88
N HIS A 98 -9.04 -26.34 2.21
CA HIS A 98 -9.04 -27.78 2.50
C HIS A 98 -8.09 -28.48 1.51
N GLY A 99 -6.79 -28.55 1.82
CA GLY A 99 -5.79 -29.16 0.93
C GLY A 99 -4.34 -28.91 1.36
N ASP A 100 -3.38 -29.12 0.43
CA ASP A 100 -1.97 -28.76 0.66
C ASP A 100 -1.83 -27.23 0.77
N ARG A 101 -1.47 -26.79 1.96
CA ARG A 101 -1.48 -25.40 2.43
C ARG A 101 -0.08 -24.86 2.70
N SER A 102 0.97 -25.63 2.41
CA SER A 102 2.35 -25.23 2.69
C SER A 102 2.74 -23.90 2.04
N TYR A 103 2.09 -23.52 0.94
CA TYR A 103 2.35 -22.27 0.23
C TYR A 103 1.27 -21.20 0.46
N ILE A 104 0.01 -21.61 0.63
CA ILE A 104 -1.11 -20.66 0.73
C ILE A 104 -1.16 -20.03 2.12
N ALA A 105 -0.86 -20.80 3.18
CA ALA A 105 -0.84 -20.30 4.55
C ALA A 105 0.16 -19.14 4.77
N PRO A 106 1.46 -19.26 4.41
CA PRO A 106 2.41 -18.17 4.60
C PRO A 106 2.10 -16.95 3.70
N LEU A 107 1.56 -17.19 2.49
CA LEU A 107 1.15 -16.10 1.61
C LEU A 107 -0.05 -15.33 2.18
N ALA A 108 -1.06 -16.04 2.70
CA ALA A 108 -2.22 -15.44 3.33
C ALA A 108 -1.83 -14.65 4.58
N LEU A 109 -0.94 -15.18 5.41
CA LEU A 109 -0.37 -14.46 6.56
C LEU A 109 0.31 -13.16 6.13
N PHE A 110 1.17 -13.21 5.11
CA PHE A 110 1.86 -12.02 4.59
C PHE A 110 0.88 -10.98 4.09
N VAL A 111 -0.06 -11.36 3.20
CA VAL A 111 -1.03 -10.42 2.63
C VAL A 111 -1.93 -9.82 3.71
N PHE A 112 -2.39 -10.64 4.67
CA PHE A 112 -3.20 -10.19 5.79
C PHE A 112 -2.46 -9.15 6.64
N PHE A 113 -1.24 -9.47 7.07
CA PHE A 113 -0.44 -8.57 7.90
C PHE A 113 -0.04 -7.30 7.15
N TRP A 114 0.29 -7.42 5.86
CA TRP A 114 0.63 -6.30 5.00
C TRP A 114 -0.55 -5.34 4.82
N ILE A 115 -1.76 -5.85 4.54
CA ILE A 115 -2.98 -5.03 4.42
C ILE A 115 -3.31 -4.32 5.74
N ILE A 116 -3.13 -4.98 6.89
CA ILE A 116 -3.31 -4.33 8.20
C ILE A 116 -2.36 -3.16 8.36
N LEU A 117 -1.07 -3.32 8.01
CA LEU A 117 -0.10 -2.23 8.08
C LEU A 117 -0.46 -1.08 7.13
N LEU A 118 -0.87 -1.41 5.91
CA LEU A 118 -1.34 -0.42 4.94
C LEU A 118 -2.55 0.37 5.45
N ASN A 119 -3.51 -0.31 6.07
CA ASN A 119 -4.68 0.33 6.67
C ASN A 119 -4.34 1.09 7.96
N THR A 120 -3.28 0.69 8.68
CA THR A 120 -2.80 1.40 9.87
C THR A 120 -2.20 2.75 9.50
N LEU A 121 -1.61 2.89 8.29
CA LEU A 121 -1.17 4.18 7.78
C LEU A 121 -2.33 5.19 7.64
N ASP A 122 -3.54 4.72 7.36
CA ASP A 122 -4.74 5.56 7.27
C ASP A 122 -5.17 6.15 8.63
N LEU A 123 -4.79 5.50 9.73
CA LEU A 123 -5.03 6.03 11.09
C LEU A 123 -4.07 7.16 11.45
N VAL A 124 -3.01 7.38 10.68
CA VAL A 124 -2.06 8.47 10.93
C VAL A 124 -2.70 9.78 10.46
N PRO A 125 -2.91 10.76 11.35
CA PRO A 125 -3.51 12.04 10.97
C PRO A 125 -2.70 12.72 9.86
N VAL A 126 -3.39 13.18 8.81
CA VAL A 126 -2.80 13.95 7.70
C VAL A 126 -1.97 15.14 8.20
N ASP A 127 -2.34 15.73 9.34
CA ASP A 127 -1.63 16.86 9.94
C ASP A 127 -0.20 16.52 10.41
N TRP A 128 0.06 15.27 10.80
CA TRP A 128 1.41 14.83 11.16
C TRP A 128 2.29 14.65 9.92
N VAL A 129 1.67 14.25 8.80
CA VAL A 129 2.35 14.17 7.50
C VAL A 129 2.74 15.57 7.04
N LEU A 130 1.86 16.57 7.21
CA LEU A 130 2.16 17.97 6.92
C LEU A 130 3.34 18.50 7.77
N GLY A 131 3.37 18.17 9.07
CA GLY A 131 4.48 18.55 9.95
C GLY A 131 5.82 17.92 9.56
N VAL A 132 5.82 16.65 9.12
CA VAL A 132 7.02 15.96 8.61
C VAL A 132 7.42 16.49 7.23
N ASN A 133 6.46 16.80 6.35
CA ASN A 133 6.74 17.42 5.05
C ASN A 133 7.39 18.80 5.22
N HIS A 134 6.91 19.63 6.14
CA HIS A 134 7.51 20.92 6.45
C HIS A 134 8.91 20.78 7.08
N PHE A 135 9.16 19.69 7.83
CA PHE A 135 10.49 19.36 8.35
C PHE A 135 11.43 18.85 7.24
N ILE A 136 10.93 18.12 6.25
CA ILE A 136 11.70 17.64 5.09
C ILE A 136 11.97 18.78 4.09
N GLU A 137 11.05 19.75 3.95
CA GLU A 137 11.29 21.00 3.21
C GLU A 137 12.46 21.79 3.78
N SER A 138 12.66 21.79 5.11
CA SER A 138 13.87 22.38 5.71
C SER A 138 15.17 21.66 5.35
N PHE A 139 15.13 20.45 4.78
CA PHE A 139 16.27 19.74 4.21
C PHE A 139 16.38 19.88 2.67
N GLY A 140 15.56 20.73 2.04
CA GLY A 140 15.66 21.07 0.62
C GLY A 140 14.96 20.12 -0.34
N VAL A 141 14.15 19.18 0.17
CA VAL A 141 13.33 18.28 -0.66
C VAL A 141 11.88 18.73 -0.55
N HIS A 142 11.40 19.47 -1.56
CA HIS A 142 9.98 19.81 -1.66
C HIS A 142 9.24 18.60 -2.19
N VAL A 143 8.38 18.00 -1.37
CA VAL A 143 7.47 16.93 -1.79
C VAL A 143 6.04 17.49 -1.81
N PRO A 144 5.65 18.27 -2.84
CA PRO A 144 4.27 18.69 -2.98
C PRO A 144 3.39 17.44 -3.16
N HIS A 145 2.25 17.41 -2.45
CA HIS A 145 1.17 16.43 -2.66
C HIS A 145 1.52 14.98 -2.26
N HIS A 146 2.10 14.81 -1.07
CA HIS A 146 2.44 13.49 -0.56
C HIS A 146 1.26 12.82 0.14
N LYS A 147 0.73 11.75 -0.45
CA LYS A 147 -0.21 10.85 0.25
C LYS A 147 0.53 9.68 0.88
N VAL A 148 0.40 9.54 2.20
CA VAL A 148 1.00 8.41 2.95
C VAL A 148 0.22 7.12 2.76
N VAL A 149 -1.05 7.21 2.39
CA VAL A 149 -1.98 6.08 2.40
C VAL A 149 -2.15 5.49 0.99
N PRO A 150 -1.40 4.45 0.62
CA PRO A 150 -1.44 3.89 -0.74
C PRO A 150 -2.77 3.16 -1.03
N THR A 151 -3.57 2.80 -0.02
CA THR A 151 -4.89 2.17 -0.21
C THR A 151 -5.94 3.14 -0.76
N THR A 152 -5.69 4.46 -0.68
CA THR A 152 -6.54 5.48 -1.30
C THR A 152 -6.31 5.61 -2.81
N ASP A 153 -5.23 5.01 -3.32
CA ASP A 153 -4.92 4.98 -4.75
C ASP A 153 -5.55 3.75 -5.42
N LEU A 154 -6.32 4.01 -6.47
CA LEU A 154 -6.93 2.97 -7.30
C LEU A 154 -5.87 2.04 -7.91
N ASN A 155 -4.68 2.57 -8.25
CA ASN A 155 -3.62 1.78 -8.86
C ASN A 155 -3.08 0.68 -7.93
N ALA A 156 -2.94 0.97 -6.63
CA ALA A 156 -2.49 -0.01 -5.66
C ALA A 156 -3.53 -1.12 -5.43
N THR A 157 -4.80 -0.73 -5.29
CA THR A 157 -5.90 -1.67 -5.07
C THR A 157 -6.14 -2.56 -6.29
N MET A 158 -6.10 -2.00 -7.51
CA MET A 158 -6.16 -2.77 -8.75
C MET A 158 -4.94 -3.67 -8.95
N GLY A 159 -3.73 -3.18 -8.62
CA GLY A 159 -2.52 -4.00 -8.69
C GLY A 159 -2.59 -5.22 -7.78
N MET A 160 -3.10 -5.05 -6.56
CA MET A 160 -3.30 -6.14 -5.61
C MET A 160 -4.35 -7.14 -6.10
N SER A 161 -5.53 -6.67 -6.56
CA SER A 161 -6.58 -7.56 -7.05
C SER A 161 -6.16 -8.35 -8.30
N MET A 162 -5.43 -7.71 -9.22
CA MET A 162 -4.90 -8.38 -10.41
C MET A 162 -3.83 -9.42 -10.04
N SER A 163 -2.96 -9.12 -9.07
CA SER A 163 -1.96 -10.07 -8.58
C SER A 163 -2.60 -11.31 -7.96
N VAL A 164 -3.63 -11.13 -7.13
CA VAL A 164 -4.38 -12.24 -6.55
C VAL A 164 -5.11 -13.05 -7.62
N LEU A 165 -5.71 -12.37 -8.61
CA LEU A 165 -6.37 -13.04 -9.74
C LEU A 165 -5.39 -13.93 -10.53
N LEU A 166 -4.19 -13.44 -10.82
CA LEU A 166 -3.15 -14.22 -11.49
C LEU A 166 -2.72 -15.43 -10.66
N LEU A 167 -2.61 -15.29 -9.33
CA LEU A 167 -2.33 -16.42 -8.44
C LEU A 167 -3.44 -17.47 -8.46
N VAL A 168 -4.71 -17.04 -8.48
CA VAL A 168 -5.85 -17.95 -8.60
C VAL A 168 -5.77 -18.74 -9.91
N PHE A 169 -5.51 -18.11 -11.05
CA PHE A 169 -5.30 -18.82 -12.31
C PHE A 169 -4.12 -19.77 -12.25
N PHE A 170 -2.97 -19.32 -11.76
CA PHE A 170 -1.76 -20.14 -11.65
C PHE A 170 -2.00 -21.41 -10.82
N TYR A 171 -2.61 -21.30 -9.65
CA TYR A 171 -2.90 -22.45 -8.80
C TYR A 171 -4.03 -23.32 -9.34
N SER A 172 -5.02 -22.74 -10.02
CA SER A 172 -6.08 -23.51 -10.69
C SER A 172 -5.49 -24.43 -11.76
N PHE A 173 -4.56 -23.91 -12.58
CA PHE A 173 -3.83 -24.71 -13.55
C PHE A 173 -2.88 -25.73 -12.90
N LYS A 174 -2.16 -25.35 -11.84
CA LYS A 174 -1.20 -26.23 -11.16
C LYS A 174 -1.89 -27.43 -10.50
N VAL A 175 -3.03 -27.25 -9.85
CA VAL A 175 -3.72 -28.31 -9.10
C VAL A 175 -4.58 -29.18 -10.01
N LYS A 176 -5.31 -28.58 -10.97
CA LYS A 176 -6.31 -29.29 -11.79
C LYS A 176 -5.82 -29.63 -13.21
N GLY A 177 -4.77 -28.98 -13.69
CA GLY A 177 -4.34 -29.04 -15.08
C GLY A 177 -5.25 -28.25 -16.04
N ILE A 178 -4.75 -28.02 -17.26
CA ILE A 178 -5.45 -27.23 -18.29
C ILE A 178 -6.81 -27.87 -18.65
N GLY A 179 -6.87 -29.20 -18.72
CA GLY A 179 -8.09 -29.94 -19.04
C GLY A 179 -9.15 -29.88 -17.94
N GLY A 180 -8.75 -29.96 -16.66
CA GLY A 180 -9.68 -29.87 -15.53
C GLY A 180 -10.28 -28.47 -15.36
N PHE A 181 -9.50 -27.43 -15.61
CA PHE A 181 -9.97 -26.04 -15.55
C PHE A 181 -10.94 -25.70 -16.68
N LEU A 182 -10.66 -26.11 -17.92
CA LEU A 182 -11.55 -25.84 -19.05
C LEU A 182 -12.88 -26.60 -18.95
N HIS A 183 -12.89 -27.79 -18.35
CA HIS A 183 -14.13 -28.53 -18.15
C HIS A 183 -15.08 -27.79 -17.18
N GLU A 184 -14.56 -27.15 -16.14
CA GLU A 184 -15.31 -26.44 -15.11
C GLU A 184 -15.79 -25.05 -15.57
N LEU A 185 -15.13 -24.44 -16.57
CA LEU A 185 -15.57 -23.18 -17.16
C LEU A 185 -16.70 -23.35 -18.18
N VAL A 186 -16.80 -24.54 -18.78
CA VAL A 186 -17.73 -24.82 -19.89
C VAL A 186 -18.92 -25.70 -19.45
N SER A 187 -18.78 -26.46 -18.36
CA SER A 187 -19.83 -27.32 -17.80
C SER A 187 -20.38 -26.78 -16.49
#